data_AF-A0A7W9HPP1-F1
#
_entry.id   AF-A0A7W9HPP1-F1
#
_cell.length_a   1.000
_cell.length_b   1.000
_cell.length_c   1.000
_cell.angle_alpha   90.00
_cell.angle_beta   90.00
_cell.angle_gamma   90.00
#
_symmetry.space_group_name_H-M   'P 1'
#
loop_
_entity.id
_entity.type
_entity.pdbx_description
1 polymer ?
#
loop_
_entity_poly.entity_id
_entity_poly.type
_entity_poly.pdbx_seq_one_letter_code
_entity_poly.pdbx_strand_id
1 'polypeptide(L)'
;MAGFGVGPGELQNAAKQYEDHSADIIQLKNSVTPAVGAGQVGRKFQGTETKYKVYFDRLQASMETFGREASNVALRLKDVAKTYESNEAATSDQFKG
;
A
#
# COMPACT_ATOMS: atom_id res chain seq x y z
N MET A 1 -0.20 -28.35 9.41
CA MET A 1 -1.04 -27.29 10.01
C MET A 1 -2.02 -26.81 8.94
N ALA A 2 -3.32 -26.89 9.20
CA ALA A 2 -4.34 -26.34 8.30
C ALA A 2 -5.05 -25.18 9.02
N GLY A 3 -4.30 -24.13 9.34
CA GLY A 3 -4.88 -22.89 9.84
C GLY A 3 -5.08 -21.95 8.66
N PHE A 4 -6.31 -21.83 8.19
CA PHE A 4 -6.76 -20.89 7.13
C PHE A 4 -6.47 -21.24 5.67
N GLY A 5 -5.81 -22.36 5.36
CA GLY A 5 -5.67 -22.86 3.97
C GLY A 5 -4.73 -22.05 3.08
N VAL A 6 -3.92 -21.16 3.67
CA VAL A 6 -2.91 -20.34 2.97
C VAL A 6 -1.54 -20.59 3.61
N GLY A 7 -0.55 -20.93 2.80
CA GLY A 7 0.81 -21.25 3.24
C GLY A 7 1.68 -20.00 3.46
N PRO A 8 2.81 -20.12 4.20
CA PRO A 8 3.74 -19.01 4.43
C PRO A 8 4.24 -18.35 3.13
N GLY A 9 4.56 -19.16 2.11
CA GLY A 9 5.01 -18.67 0.80
C GLY A 9 3.93 -17.87 0.04
N GLU A 10 2.66 -18.24 0.18
CA GLU A 10 1.54 -17.51 -0.43
C GLU A 10 1.32 -16.16 0.26
N LEU A 11 1.44 -16.13 1.59
CA LEU A 11 1.40 -14.89 2.38
C LEU A 11 2.57 -13.96 2.04
N GLN A 12 3.78 -14.50 1.86
CA GLN A 12 4.94 -13.72 1.42
C GLN A 12 4.76 -13.15 0.01
N ASN A 13 4.22 -13.94 -0.92
CA ASN A 13 3.91 -13.48 -2.27
C ASN A 13 2.85 -12.37 -2.26
N ALA A 14 1.79 -12.52 -1.47
CA ALA A 14 0.77 -11.48 -1.30
C ALA A 14 1.37 -10.22 -0.67
N ALA A 15 2.20 -10.36 0.39
CA ALA A 15 2.87 -9.24 1.02
C ALA A 15 3.73 -8.45 0.02
N LYS A 16 4.46 -9.15 -0.85
CA LYS A 16 5.27 -8.52 -1.90
C LYS A 16 4.40 -7.71 -2.88
N GLN A 17 3.26 -8.25 -3.31
CA GLN A 17 2.35 -7.52 -4.19
C GLN A 17 1.82 -6.24 -3.52
N TYR A 18 1.46 -6.30 -2.24
CA TYR A 18 1.04 -5.11 -1.49
C TYR A 18 2.18 -4.08 -1.35
N GLU A 19 3.43 -4.53 -1.13
CA GLU A 19 4.60 -3.65 -1.12
C GLU A 19 4.83 -2.96 -2.46
N ASP A 20 4.91 -3.74 -3.55
CA ASP A 20 5.16 -3.23 -4.90
C ASP A 20 4.09 -2.21 -5.29
N HIS A 21 2.80 -2.56 -5.12
CA HIS A 21 1.70 -1.67 -5.45
C HIS A 21 1.58 -0.45 -4.52
N SER A 22 1.94 -0.58 -3.23
CA SER A 22 1.95 0.57 -2.32
C SER A 22 2.96 1.63 -2.76
N ALA A 23 4.13 1.20 -3.23
CA ALA A 23 5.15 2.10 -3.75
C ALA A 23 4.67 2.77 -5.04
N ASP A 24 4.08 2.00 -5.96
CA ASP A 24 3.51 2.53 -7.20
C ASP A 24 2.45 3.61 -6.93
N ILE A 25 1.51 3.36 -6.01
CA ILE A 25 0.45 4.30 -5.63
C ILE A 25 1.04 5.61 -5.09
N ILE A 26 2.04 5.50 -4.21
CA ILE A 26 2.69 6.68 -3.61
C ILE A 26 3.44 7.49 -4.69
N GLN A 27 4.11 6.80 -5.62
CA GLN A 27 4.81 7.44 -6.74
C GLN A 27 3.83 8.11 -7.71
N LEU A 28 2.67 7.47 -7.97
CA LEU A 28 1.66 7.96 -8.90
C LEU A 28 1.02 9.28 -8.43
N LYS A 29 1.06 9.61 -7.13
CA LYS A 29 0.40 10.81 -6.60
C LYS A 29 0.83 12.07 -7.36
N ASN A 30 2.13 12.20 -7.63
CA ASN A 30 2.67 13.40 -8.27
C ASN A 30 2.29 13.52 -9.76
N SER A 31 1.96 12.41 -10.44
CA SER A 31 1.57 12.44 -11.85
C SER A 31 0.08 12.73 -12.04
N VAL A 32 -0.76 12.37 -11.07
CA VAL A 32 -2.23 12.56 -11.14
C VAL A 32 -2.72 13.80 -10.39
N THR A 33 -1.88 14.43 -9.58
CA THR A 33 -2.18 15.69 -8.89
C THR A 33 -1.28 16.82 -9.42
N PRO A 34 -1.55 17.36 -10.62
CA PRO A 34 -0.79 18.48 -11.14
C PRO A 34 -0.92 19.69 -10.21
N ALA A 35 0.14 20.49 -10.12
CA ALA A 35 0.03 21.80 -9.51
C ALA A 35 -0.96 22.64 -10.33
N VAL A 36 -1.96 23.22 -9.65
CA VAL A 36 -2.98 24.07 -10.29
C VAL A 36 -2.87 25.47 -9.70
N GLY A 37 -1.88 26.22 -10.17
CA GLY A 37 -1.73 27.64 -9.84
C GLY A 37 -2.55 28.55 -10.77
N ALA A 38 -2.87 29.76 -10.32
CA ALA A 38 -3.54 30.79 -11.12
C ALA A 38 -2.78 31.14 -12.42
N GLY A 39 -1.46 30.92 -12.44
CA GLY A 39 -0.62 31.05 -13.65
C GLY A 39 -0.63 29.84 -14.59
N GLN A 40 -1.07 28.66 -14.12
CA GLN A 40 -1.03 27.41 -14.89
C GLN A 40 -2.35 27.08 -15.60
N VAL A 41 -3.49 27.53 -15.07
CA VAL A 41 -4.80 27.28 -15.72
C VAL A 41 -5.18 28.34 -16.75
N GLY A 42 -4.38 29.40 -16.90
CA GLY A 42 -4.66 30.51 -17.81
C GLY A 42 -5.82 31.41 -17.35
N ARG A 43 -5.88 32.63 -17.92
CA ARG A 43 -6.84 33.68 -17.49
C ARG A 43 -8.31 33.26 -17.53
N LYS A 44 -8.68 32.29 -18.37
CA LYS A 44 -10.07 31.82 -18.54
C LYS A 44 -10.58 30.96 -17.37
N PHE A 45 -9.68 30.41 -16.56
CA PHE A 45 -10.01 29.56 -15.43
C PHE A 45 -9.72 30.22 -14.07
N GLN A 46 -9.36 31.51 -14.07
CA GLN A 46 -9.18 32.31 -12.84
C GLN A 46 -10.44 32.24 -11.97
N GLY A 47 -10.25 31.99 -10.67
CA GLY A 47 -11.29 31.71 -9.68
C GLY A 47 -11.68 30.22 -9.57
N THR A 48 -11.34 29.38 -10.56
CA THR A 48 -11.65 27.93 -10.54
C THR A 48 -10.44 27.10 -10.11
N GLU A 49 -9.23 27.63 -10.26
CA GLU A 49 -7.97 27.00 -9.80
C GLU A 49 -8.04 26.60 -8.33
N THR A 50 -8.66 27.43 -7.49
CA THR A 50 -8.75 27.15 -6.05
C THR A 50 -9.55 25.88 -5.78
N LYS A 51 -10.67 25.68 -6.49
CA LYS A 51 -11.50 24.47 -6.34
C LYS A 51 -10.75 23.24 -6.81
N TYR A 52 -10.13 23.30 -7.98
CA TYR A 52 -9.33 22.18 -8.52
C TYR A 52 -8.15 21.87 -7.62
N LYS A 53 -7.44 22.88 -7.12
CA LYS A 53 -6.34 22.70 -6.17
C LYS A 53 -6.80 21.92 -4.94
N VAL A 54 -7.93 22.30 -4.33
CA VAL A 54 -8.48 21.58 -3.16
C VAL A 54 -8.77 20.11 -3.48
N TYR A 55 -9.34 19.82 -4.67
CA TYR A 55 -9.59 18.43 -5.07
C TYR A 55 -8.30 17.64 -5.30
N PHE A 56 -7.30 18.23 -5.95
CA PHE A 56 -6.00 17.60 -6.16
C PHE A 56 -5.23 17.39 -4.86
N ASP A 57 -5.24 18.37 -3.94
CA ASP A 57 -4.64 18.23 -2.61
C ASP A 57 -5.29 17.08 -1.83
N ARG A 58 -6.64 16.97 -1.89
CA ARG A 58 -7.37 15.87 -1.23
C ARG A 58 -7.06 14.52 -1.86
N LEU A 59 -6.96 14.45 -3.19
CA LEU A 59 -6.58 13.23 -3.91
C LEU A 59 -5.16 12.81 -3.50
N GLN A 60 -4.22 13.75 -3.44
CA GLN A 60 -2.84 13.50 -3.03
C GLN A 60 -2.77 12.88 -1.63
N ALA A 61 -3.48 13.47 -0.67
CA ALA A 61 -3.57 12.95 0.70
C ALA A 61 -4.22 11.56 0.77
N SER A 62 -5.26 11.33 -0.05
CA SER A 62 -5.96 10.04 -0.10
C SER A 62 -5.05 8.93 -0.65
N MET A 63 -4.29 9.23 -1.71
CA MET A 63 -3.33 8.29 -2.29
C MET A 63 -2.18 7.97 -1.33
N GLU A 64 -1.67 8.98 -0.62
CA GLU A 64 -0.64 8.75 0.40
C GLU A 64 -1.15 7.89 1.55
N THR A 65 -2.38 8.13 2.01
CA THR A 65 -3.02 7.31 3.05
C THR A 65 -3.21 5.87 2.56
N PHE A 66 -3.78 5.70 1.37
CA PHE A 66 -4.03 4.37 0.79
C PHE A 66 -2.74 3.58 0.57
N GLY A 67 -1.69 4.22 0.04
CA GLY A 67 -0.38 3.58 -0.10
C GLY A 67 0.23 3.16 1.23
N ARG A 68 0.12 3.98 2.27
CA ARG A 68 0.59 3.62 3.63
C ARG A 68 -0.18 2.42 4.20
N GLU A 69 -1.50 2.40 4.04
CA GLU A 69 -2.30 1.27 4.52
C GLU A 69 -2.02 -0.03 3.75
N ALA A 70 -1.78 0.05 2.44
CA ALA A 70 -1.33 -1.10 1.65
C ALA A 70 0.03 -1.64 2.16
N SER A 71 0.97 -0.75 2.49
CA SER A 71 2.25 -1.15 3.10
C SER A 71 2.06 -1.80 4.48
N ASN A 72 1.13 -1.29 5.30
CA ASN A 72 0.79 -1.89 6.59
C ASN A 72 0.20 -3.31 6.44
N VAL A 73 -0.60 -3.55 5.41
CA VAL A 73 -1.13 -4.89 5.10
C VAL A 73 0.03 -5.84 4.76
N ALA A 74 0.99 -5.41 3.94
CA ALA A 74 2.16 -6.23 3.64
C ALA A 74 2.96 -6.63 4.88
N LEU A 75 3.19 -5.68 5.81
CA LEU A 75 3.87 -5.96 7.08
C LEU A 75 3.14 -7.05 7.89
N ARG A 76 1.82 -6.91 8.04
CA ARG A 76 1.01 -7.91 8.75
C ARG A 76 1.06 -9.29 8.08
N LEU A 77 1.02 -9.34 6.75
CA LEU A 77 1.13 -10.61 6.01
C LEU A 77 2.49 -11.28 6.23
N LYS A 78 3.58 -10.50 6.29
CA LYS A 78 4.92 -11.01 6.62
C LYS A 78 5.00 -11.55 8.05
N ASP A 79 4.41 -10.84 9.01
CA ASP A 79 4.38 -11.27 10.41
C ASP A 79 3.60 -12.58 10.59
N VAL A 80 2.48 -12.74 9.88
CA VAL A 80 1.71 -14.00 9.88
C VAL A 80 2.51 -15.12 9.22
N ALA A 81 3.14 -14.87 8.07
CA ALA A 81 3.98 -15.87 7.39
C ALA A 81 5.11 -16.37 8.30
N LYS A 82 5.82 -15.46 8.97
CA LYS A 82 6.89 -15.78 9.93
C LYS A 82 6.38 -16.60 11.11
N THR A 83 5.18 -16.26 11.61
CA THR A 83 4.54 -17.01 12.69
C THR A 83 4.25 -18.45 12.26
N TYR A 84 3.78 -18.64 11.03
CA TYR A 84 3.51 -19.98 10.49
C TYR A 84 4.79 -20.80 10.32
N GLU A 85 5.85 -20.21 9.75
CA GLU A 85 7.16 -20.87 9.63
C GLU A 85 7.73 -21.29 10.98
N SER A 86 7.66 -20.40 11.98
CA SER A 86 8.14 -20.68 13.33
C SER A 86 7.36 -21.82 14.00
N ASN A 87 6.04 -21.84 13.82
CA ASN A 87 5.18 -22.87 14.37
C ASN A 87 5.42 -24.24 13.72
N GLU A 88 5.63 -24.27 12.39
CA GLU A 88 5.98 -25.50 11.67
C GLU A 88 7.36 -26.03 12.08
N ALA A 89 8.36 -25.15 12.23
CA ALA A 89 9.69 -25.53 12.70
C ALA A 89 9.65 -26.15 14.11
N ALA A 90 8.99 -25.48 15.06
CA ALA A 90 8.85 -25.98 16.43
C ALA A 90 8.12 -27.33 16.49
N THR A 91 7.10 -27.51 15.65
CA THR A 91 6.33 -28.76 15.57
C THR A 91 7.16 -29.89 14.96
N SER A 92 7.92 -29.61 13.90
CA SER A 92 8.84 -30.56 13.26
C SER A 92 9.90 -31.08 14.23
N ASP A 93 10.47 -30.20 15.05
CA ASP A 93 11.47 -30.58 16.06
C ASP A 93 10.85 -31.41 17.20
N GLN A 94 9.62 -31.12 17.59
CA GLN A 94 8.90 -31.87 18.62
C GLN A 94 8.53 -33.31 18.19
N PHE A 95 8.32 -33.56 16.90
CA PHE A 95 7.99 -34.89 16.37
C PHE A 95 9.22 -35.70 15.89
N LYS A 96 10.42 -35.12 15.94
CA LYS A 96 11.69 -35.82 15.65
C LYS A 96 12.41 -36.33 16.90
N GLY A 97 11.90 -36.02 18.09
CA GLY A 97 12.36 -36.52 19.38
C GLY A 97 11.73 -37.84 19.78
#